data_AF-A0A9F2R2P7-F1
#
_entry.id   AF-A0A9F2R2P7-F1
#
_cell.length_a   1.000
_cell.length_b   1.000
_cell.length_c   1.000
_cell.angle_alpha   90.00
_cell.angle_beta   90.00
_cell.angle_gamma   90.00
#
_symmetry.space_group_name_H-M   'P 1'
#
loop_
_entity.id
_entity.type
_entity.pdbx_description
1 polymer ?
#
loop_
_entity_poly.entity_id
_entity_poly.type
_entity_poly.pdbx_seq_one_letter_code
_entity_poly.pdbx_strand_id
1 'polypeptide(L)'
;MGAEVQHGCWTSGWGKKGERAEPLLRSELCKQMNSATAHLIRCLQHIHKVIRKANEILAGISHPSVCREVLLSAPGTAYIWGLSEIYQISRRLGEAMNARKLASELVLQTLHEVDLAWNNLLSFLAFGRSAFQALLRLPAAVSEPCLALPNDGANHVCGVCLTVVKQEPQVHLGNLDPIVCQGFFYHVSCANFWLNCVDSTLPRET
;
A
#
# COMPACT_ATOMS: atom_id res chain seq x y z
N MET A 1 60.36 -5.16 62.72
CA MET A 1 59.21 -4.90 63.61
C MET A 1 58.46 -3.69 63.05
N GLY A 2 57.26 -3.92 62.50
CA GLY A 2 56.19 -2.95 62.20
C GLY A 2 56.46 -1.95 61.06
N ALA A 3 55.49 -1.52 60.25
CA ALA A 3 54.14 -1.98 59.94
C ALA A 3 53.72 -1.18 58.68
N GLU A 4 52.93 -1.82 57.84
CA GLU A 4 52.36 -1.35 56.58
C GLU A 4 51.16 -0.42 56.83
N VAL A 5 51.04 0.69 56.10
CA VAL A 5 49.80 1.48 56.01
C VAL A 5 49.62 2.02 54.58
N GLN A 6 48.58 1.50 53.91
CA GLN A 6 48.02 1.99 52.65
C GLN A 6 46.99 3.11 52.92
N HIS A 7 47.03 4.21 52.17
CA HIS A 7 45.94 5.16 51.91
C HIS A 7 46.32 5.91 50.61
N GLY A 8 45.49 6.21 49.62
CA GLY A 8 44.07 6.03 49.36
C GLY A 8 43.77 6.77 48.05
N CYS A 9 43.04 6.11 47.14
CA CYS A 9 42.60 6.65 45.85
C CYS A 9 41.33 7.49 46.03
N TRP A 10 41.29 8.72 45.50
CA TRP A 10 40.05 9.45 45.20
C TRP A 10 40.20 10.22 43.88
N THR A 11 39.70 9.64 42.78
CA THR A 11 39.22 10.40 41.63
C THR A 11 37.74 10.09 41.46
N SER A 12 36.89 11.06 41.79
CA SER A 12 35.44 10.97 41.68
C SER A 12 35.04 11.05 40.20
N GLY A 13 34.77 9.89 39.60
CA GLY A 13 34.13 9.73 38.30
C GLY A 13 32.67 10.15 38.36
N TRP A 14 32.28 11.03 37.45
CA TRP A 14 30.90 11.40 37.16
C TRP A 14 30.20 10.19 36.53
N GLY A 15 29.45 9.43 37.33
CA GLY A 15 28.62 8.33 36.87
C GLY A 15 27.30 8.81 36.32
N LYS A 16 27.20 8.93 34.99
CA LYS A 16 25.94 9.08 34.25
C LYS A 16 24.99 7.92 34.59
N LYS A 17 23.85 8.22 35.23
CA LYS A 17 22.67 7.34 35.26
C LYS A 17 21.69 7.87 34.20
N GLY A 18 21.65 7.24 33.04
CA GLY A 18 20.64 7.56 32.02
C GLY A 18 20.99 7.10 30.61
N GLU A 19 21.32 5.82 30.39
CA GLU A 19 21.75 5.36 29.05
C GLU A 19 21.40 3.88 28.78
N ARG A 20 20.20 3.42 29.15
CA ARG A 20 19.77 2.04 28.90
C ARG A 20 18.39 1.86 28.24
N ALA A 21 17.62 2.93 28.02
CA ALA A 21 16.29 2.85 27.40
C ALA A 21 16.28 3.10 25.87
N GLU A 22 17.24 3.87 25.34
CA GLU A 22 17.31 4.23 23.91
C GLU A 22 17.57 3.08 22.91
N PRO A 23 18.43 2.07 23.21
CA PRO A 23 18.77 1.04 22.22
C PRO A 23 17.59 0.12 21.89
N LEU A 24 16.74 -0.17 22.88
CA LEU A 24 15.59 -1.07 22.74
C LEU A 24 14.45 -0.40 21.96
N LEU A 25 14.19 0.88 22.20
CA LEU A 25 13.21 1.67 21.46
C LEU A 25 13.56 1.80 19.97
N ARG A 26 14.85 2.05 19.65
CA ARG A 26 15.32 2.04 18.24
C ARG A 26 15.22 0.68 17.58
N SER A 27 15.51 -0.40 18.31
CA SER A 27 15.38 -1.78 17.82
C SER A 27 13.94 -2.11 17.48
N GLU A 28 12.99 -1.73 18.33
CA GLU A 28 11.56 -2.03 18.14
C GLU A 28 10.95 -1.22 17.01
N LEU A 29 11.27 0.08 16.95
CA LEU A 29 10.87 0.96 15.83
C LEU A 29 11.40 0.45 14.48
N CYS A 30 12.64 -0.06 14.44
CA CYS A 30 13.23 -0.63 13.24
C CYS A 30 12.52 -1.94 12.80
N LYS A 31 12.16 -2.81 13.76
CA LYS A 31 11.39 -4.03 13.46
C LYS A 31 9.97 -3.72 12.96
N GLN A 32 9.28 -2.77 13.58
CA GLN A 32 7.95 -2.34 13.16
C GLN A 32 7.99 -1.72 11.75
N MET A 33 8.98 -0.87 11.46
CA MET A 33 9.15 -0.28 10.13
C MET A 33 9.49 -1.32 9.05
N ASN A 34 10.26 -2.35 9.38
CA ASN A 34 10.56 -3.46 8.47
C ASN A 34 9.32 -4.36 8.23
N SER A 35 8.50 -4.59 9.24
CA SER A 35 7.23 -5.34 9.10
C SER A 35 6.20 -4.56 8.26
N ALA A 36 6.10 -3.25 8.50
CA ALA A 36 5.24 -2.35 7.73
C ALA A 36 5.66 -2.30 6.26
N THR A 37 6.95 -2.22 5.94
CA THR A 37 7.39 -2.20 4.53
C THR A 37 7.24 -3.56 3.84
N ALA A 38 7.34 -4.68 4.57
CA ALA A 38 7.20 -6.02 4.01
C ALA A 38 5.80 -6.31 3.44
N HIS A 39 4.73 -5.94 4.15
CA HIS A 39 3.36 -6.17 3.63
C HIS A 39 3.05 -5.29 2.43
N LEU A 40 3.57 -4.05 2.39
CA LEU A 40 3.39 -3.11 1.28
C LEU A 40 4.06 -3.65 0.01
N ILE A 41 5.30 -4.12 0.12
CA ILE A 41 6.01 -4.78 -1.00
C ILE A 41 5.24 -6.00 -1.49
N ARG A 42 4.79 -6.88 -0.57
CA ARG A 42 4.01 -8.06 -0.94
C ARG A 42 2.74 -7.68 -1.69
N CYS A 43 2.05 -6.63 -1.27
CA CYS A 43 0.86 -6.10 -1.93
C CYS A 43 1.18 -5.66 -3.37
N LEU A 44 2.19 -4.80 -3.54
CA LEU A 44 2.60 -4.27 -4.85
C LEU A 44 3.05 -5.39 -5.81
N GLN A 45 3.80 -6.39 -5.33
CA GLN A 45 4.22 -7.53 -6.14
C GLN A 45 3.03 -8.35 -6.68
N HIS A 46 1.98 -8.52 -5.87
CA HIS A 46 0.79 -9.23 -6.31
C HIS A 46 -0.07 -8.39 -7.25
N ILE A 47 -0.13 -7.06 -7.05
CA ILE A 47 -0.77 -6.14 -8.00
C ILE A 47 -0.07 -6.24 -9.36
N HIS A 48 1.27 -6.15 -9.37
CA HIS A 48 2.07 -6.30 -10.58
C HIS A 48 1.81 -7.65 -11.25
N LYS A 49 1.80 -8.75 -10.49
CA LYS A 49 1.52 -10.09 -11.00
C LYS A 49 0.16 -10.18 -11.70
N VAL A 50 -0.90 -9.62 -11.11
CA VAL A 50 -2.25 -9.67 -11.68
C VAL A 50 -2.32 -8.86 -12.98
N ILE A 51 -1.81 -7.63 -12.99
CA ILE A 51 -1.82 -6.77 -14.19
C ILE A 51 -0.93 -7.36 -15.29
N ARG A 52 0.25 -7.87 -14.95
CA ARG A 52 1.13 -8.57 -15.90
C ARG A 52 0.45 -9.79 -16.50
N LYS A 53 -0.28 -10.57 -15.69
CA LYS A 53 -1.01 -11.72 -16.20
C LYS A 53 -2.11 -11.32 -17.19
N ALA A 54 -2.78 -10.20 -16.97
CA ALA A 54 -3.73 -9.65 -17.93
C ALA A 54 -3.04 -9.28 -19.25
N ASN A 55 -1.88 -8.62 -19.21
CA ASN A 55 -1.09 -8.32 -20.40
C ASN A 55 -0.70 -9.58 -21.18
N GLU A 56 -0.23 -10.62 -20.48
CA GLU A 56 0.12 -11.91 -21.11
C GLU A 56 -1.09 -12.53 -21.84
N ILE A 57 -2.27 -12.51 -21.21
CA ILE A 57 -3.50 -13.04 -21.80
C ILE A 57 -3.87 -12.27 -23.07
N LEU A 58 -3.88 -10.93 -23.00
CA LEU A 58 -4.26 -10.09 -24.14
C LEU A 58 -3.25 -10.15 -25.28
N ALA A 59 -1.94 -10.19 -24.96
CA ALA A 59 -0.88 -10.36 -25.95
C ALA A 59 -0.94 -11.75 -26.64
N GLY A 60 -1.49 -12.76 -25.96
CA GLY A 60 -1.72 -14.09 -26.52
C GLY A 60 -2.85 -14.17 -27.55
N ILE A 61 -3.68 -13.13 -27.69
CA ILE A 61 -4.78 -13.12 -28.67
C ILE A 61 -4.24 -12.72 -30.05
N SER A 62 -4.19 -13.68 -30.97
CA SER A 62 -3.53 -13.53 -32.27
C SER A 62 -4.17 -12.50 -33.20
N HIS A 63 -5.48 -12.26 -33.08
CA HIS A 63 -6.22 -11.33 -33.93
C HIS A 63 -6.72 -10.11 -33.13
N PRO A 64 -6.32 -8.88 -33.49
CA PRO A 64 -6.77 -7.66 -32.79
C PRO A 64 -8.29 -7.48 -32.76
N SER A 65 -9.00 -7.95 -33.79
CA SER A 65 -10.47 -7.93 -33.83
C SER A 65 -11.09 -8.81 -32.75
N VAL A 66 -10.55 -10.01 -32.54
CA VAL A 66 -10.98 -10.94 -31.48
C VAL A 66 -10.66 -10.36 -30.11
N CYS A 67 -9.47 -9.78 -29.94
CA CYS A 67 -9.08 -9.11 -28.70
C CYS A 67 -10.06 -7.98 -28.36
N ARG A 68 -10.43 -7.16 -29.36
CA ARG A 68 -11.42 -6.10 -29.22
C ARG A 68 -12.79 -6.63 -28.83
N GLU A 69 -13.27 -7.70 -29.47
CA GLU A 69 -14.57 -8.30 -29.14
C GLU A 69 -14.60 -8.83 -27.70
N VAL A 70 -13.55 -9.53 -27.27
CA VAL A 70 -13.40 -10.03 -25.90
C VAL A 70 -13.43 -8.87 -24.92
N LEU A 71 -12.65 -7.81 -25.15
CA LEU A 71 -12.59 -6.64 -24.26
C LEU A 71 -13.92 -5.89 -24.16
N LEU A 72 -14.65 -5.77 -25.27
CA LEU A 72 -15.93 -5.05 -25.32
C LEU A 72 -17.13 -5.90 -24.87
N SER A 73 -16.94 -7.20 -24.63
CA SER A 73 -17.96 -8.04 -23.99
C SER A 73 -18.22 -7.59 -22.55
N ALA A 74 -19.39 -7.93 -22.01
CA ALA A 74 -19.71 -7.61 -20.61
C ALA A 74 -18.71 -8.22 -19.61
N PRO A 75 -18.30 -9.51 -19.73
CA PRO A 75 -17.26 -10.08 -18.88
C PRO A 75 -15.88 -9.41 -19.06
N GLY A 76 -15.49 -9.11 -20.30
CA GLY A 76 -14.21 -8.44 -20.57
C GLY A 76 -14.16 -7.04 -19.99
N THR A 77 -15.23 -6.26 -20.17
CA THR A 77 -15.34 -4.91 -19.60
C THR A 77 -15.31 -4.95 -18.07
N ALA A 78 -16.06 -5.85 -17.44
CA ALA A 78 -16.05 -6.03 -15.99
C ALA A 78 -14.66 -6.44 -15.47
N TYR A 79 -13.95 -7.31 -16.20
CA TYR A 79 -12.59 -7.70 -15.88
C TYR A 79 -11.62 -6.51 -15.92
N ILE A 80 -11.69 -5.66 -16.95
CA ILE A 80 -10.87 -4.44 -17.05
C ILE A 80 -11.18 -3.45 -15.91
N TRP A 81 -12.45 -3.28 -15.52
CA TRP A 81 -12.79 -2.48 -14.35
C TRP A 81 -12.22 -3.06 -13.05
N GLY A 82 -12.27 -4.39 -12.87
CA GLY A 82 -11.63 -5.04 -11.74
C GLY A 82 -10.11 -4.81 -11.69
N LEU A 83 -9.42 -4.88 -12.83
CA LEU A 83 -8.00 -4.55 -12.91
C LEU A 83 -7.74 -3.08 -12.58
N SER A 84 -8.64 -2.17 -12.97
CA SER A 84 -8.51 -0.76 -12.63
C SER A 84 -8.61 -0.51 -11.12
N GLU A 85 -9.54 -1.18 -10.44
CA GLU A 85 -9.65 -1.12 -8.97
C GLU A 85 -8.38 -1.62 -8.28
N ILE A 86 -7.78 -2.69 -8.80
CA ILE A 86 -6.50 -3.23 -8.31
C ILE A 86 -5.36 -2.23 -8.52
N TYR A 87 -5.30 -1.57 -9.68
CA TYR A 87 -4.33 -0.51 -9.93
C TYR A 87 -4.54 0.71 -9.01
N GLN A 88 -5.79 1.08 -8.68
CA GLN A 88 -6.03 2.14 -7.70
C GLN A 88 -5.46 1.82 -6.30
N ILE A 89 -5.35 0.53 -5.94
CA ILE A 89 -4.71 0.14 -4.67
C ILE A 89 -3.22 0.53 -4.70
N SER A 90 -2.51 0.32 -5.81
CA SER A 90 -1.09 0.72 -5.91
C SER A 90 -0.91 2.24 -5.87
N ARG A 91 -1.85 2.99 -6.48
CA ARG A 91 -1.90 4.45 -6.41
C ARG A 91 -2.02 4.94 -4.96
N ARG A 92 -2.99 4.42 -4.21
CA ARG A 92 -3.19 4.73 -2.78
C ARG A 92 -1.97 4.35 -1.94
N LEU A 93 -1.36 3.19 -2.23
CA LEU A 93 -0.12 2.76 -1.59
C LEU A 93 1.01 3.76 -1.83
N GLY A 94 1.27 4.14 -3.08
CA GLY A 94 2.32 5.11 -3.43
C GLY A 94 2.15 6.45 -2.70
N GLU A 95 0.91 6.96 -2.65
CA GLU A 95 0.57 8.20 -1.94
C GLU A 95 0.80 8.08 -0.43
N ALA A 96 0.33 7.00 0.21
CA ALA A 96 0.51 6.80 1.63
C ALA A 96 1.98 6.58 2.02
N MET A 97 2.74 5.87 1.19
CA MET A 97 4.15 5.63 1.41
C MET A 97 4.98 6.91 1.30
N ASN A 98 4.64 7.77 0.33
CA ASN A 98 5.26 9.09 0.22
C ASN A 98 4.93 9.96 1.44
N ALA A 99 3.66 10.03 1.84
CA ALA A 99 3.22 10.81 3.00
C ALA A 99 3.87 10.35 4.31
N ARG A 100 4.08 9.03 4.47
CA ARG A 100 4.68 8.42 5.67
C ARG A 100 6.20 8.26 5.61
N LYS A 101 6.85 8.68 4.51
CA LYS A 101 8.29 8.51 4.26
C LYS A 101 8.75 7.04 4.38
N LEU A 102 7.93 6.12 3.87
CA LEU A 102 8.19 4.66 3.87
C LEU A 102 8.75 4.16 2.53
N ALA A 103 9.09 5.08 1.61
CA ALA A 103 9.65 4.72 0.32
C ALA A 103 11.06 4.12 0.48
N SER A 104 11.25 2.92 -0.08
CA SER A 104 12.56 2.32 -0.30
C SER A 104 12.80 2.12 -1.79
N GLU A 105 14.04 1.87 -2.19
CA GLU A 105 14.39 1.60 -3.58
C GLU A 105 13.55 0.46 -4.17
N LEU A 106 13.39 -0.63 -3.43
CA LEU A 106 12.57 -1.78 -3.83
C LEU A 106 11.09 -1.40 -4.04
N VAL A 107 10.54 -0.54 -3.17
CA VAL A 107 9.17 -0.04 -3.28
C VAL A 107 9.01 0.77 -4.56
N LEU A 108 9.89 1.75 -4.77
CA LEU A 108 9.83 2.66 -5.90
C LEU A 108 9.97 1.90 -7.22
N GLN A 109 10.90 0.93 -7.27
CA GLN A 109 11.06 0.03 -8.40
C GLN A 109 9.79 -0.79 -8.66
N THR A 110 9.19 -1.36 -7.62
CA THR A 110 7.97 -2.18 -7.79
C THR A 110 6.77 -1.32 -8.22
N LEU A 111 6.61 -0.10 -7.70
CA LEU A 111 5.59 0.86 -8.16
C LEU A 111 5.77 1.19 -9.64
N HIS A 112 7.02 1.44 -10.05
CA HIS A 112 7.33 1.71 -11.46
C HIS A 112 6.97 0.53 -12.37
N GLU A 113 7.26 -0.71 -11.96
CA GLU A 113 6.86 -1.91 -12.70
C GLU A 113 5.34 -2.05 -12.82
N VAL A 114 4.59 -1.72 -11.77
CA VAL A 114 3.12 -1.68 -11.80
C VAL A 114 2.63 -0.64 -12.81
N ASP A 115 3.19 0.56 -12.79
CA ASP A 115 2.82 1.64 -13.72
C ASP A 115 3.13 1.26 -15.17
N LEU A 116 4.29 0.64 -15.44
CA LEU A 116 4.63 0.12 -16.77
C LEU A 116 3.64 -0.95 -17.23
N ALA A 117 3.31 -1.92 -16.37
CA ALA A 117 2.35 -2.96 -16.69
C ALA A 117 0.95 -2.38 -16.95
N TRP A 118 0.53 -1.38 -16.19
CA TRP A 118 -0.74 -0.68 -16.40
C TRP A 118 -0.76 0.10 -17.71
N ASN A 119 0.30 0.83 -18.04
CA ASN A 119 0.40 1.57 -19.31
C ASN A 119 0.39 0.64 -20.53
N ASN A 120 1.06 -0.52 -20.44
CA ASN A 120 0.96 -1.55 -21.47
C ASN A 120 -0.49 -2.06 -21.61
N LEU A 121 -1.20 -2.26 -20.49
CA LEU A 121 -2.60 -2.68 -20.53
C LEU A 121 -3.49 -1.64 -21.22
N LEU A 122 -3.30 -0.35 -20.92
CA LEU A 122 -4.03 0.75 -21.54
C LEU A 122 -3.83 0.80 -23.07
N SER A 123 -2.68 0.36 -23.59
CA SER A 123 -2.43 0.32 -25.03
C SER A 123 -3.42 -0.59 -25.78
N PHE A 124 -3.86 -1.70 -25.17
CA PHE A 124 -4.90 -2.57 -25.72
C PHE A 124 -6.28 -1.90 -25.72
N LEU A 125 -6.53 -1.00 -24.76
CA LEU A 125 -7.82 -0.32 -24.58
C LEU A 125 -8.00 0.91 -25.49
N ALA A 126 -6.93 1.40 -26.12
CA ALA A 126 -6.96 2.60 -26.95
C ALA A 126 -7.95 2.51 -28.13
N PHE A 127 -8.25 1.30 -28.61
CA PHE A 127 -9.23 1.06 -29.69
C PHE A 127 -10.69 1.02 -29.20
N GLY A 128 -10.91 0.88 -27.89
CA GLY A 128 -12.21 0.84 -27.20
C GLY A 128 -12.56 2.15 -26.49
N ARG A 129 -12.07 3.29 -27.01
CA ARG A 129 -12.09 4.62 -26.38
C ARG A 129 -13.43 5.04 -25.76
N SER A 130 -14.58 4.62 -26.30
CA SER A 130 -15.88 4.95 -25.72
C SER A 130 -16.17 4.18 -24.42
N ALA A 131 -15.84 2.90 -24.35
CA ALA A 131 -16.11 2.05 -23.19
C ALA A 131 -15.10 2.27 -22.04
N PHE A 132 -13.84 2.57 -22.39
CA PHE A 132 -12.73 2.71 -21.43
C PHE A 132 -12.26 4.15 -21.24
N GLN A 133 -13.07 5.12 -21.66
CA GLN A 133 -12.68 6.54 -21.67
C GLN A 133 -12.30 7.05 -20.28
N ALA A 134 -13.02 6.60 -19.25
CA ALA A 134 -12.76 6.98 -17.86
C ALA A 134 -11.38 6.48 -17.39
N LEU A 135 -10.99 5.25 -17.78
CA LEU A 135 -9.69 4.67 -17.44
C LEU A 135 -8.53 5.39 -18.13
N LEU A 136 -8.74 5.78 -19.40
CA LEU A 136 -7.75 6.55 -20.17
C LEU A 136 -7.59 8.00 -19.67
N ARG A 137 -8.57 8.51 -18.90
CA ARG A 137 -8.54 9.85 -18.31
C ARG A 137 -8.09 9.87 -16.86
N LEU A 138 -7.85 8.71 -16.25
CA LEU A 138 -7.38 8.66 -14.88
C LEU A 138 -6.04 9.41 -14.79
N PRO A 139 -5.97 10.53 -14.05
CA PRO A 139 -4.75 11.32 -14.02
C PRO A 139 -3.61 10.50 -13.43
N ALA A 140 -2.45 10.55 -14.09
CA ALA A 140 -1.20 10.16 -13.46
C ALA A 140 -0.92 11.16 -12.33
N ALA A 141 -1.28 10.80 -11.09
CA ALA A 141 -0.91 11.50 -9.87
C ALA A 141 -1.10 13.03 -9.90
N VAL A 142 -2.34 13.51 -9.78
CA VAL A 142 -2.56 14.79 -9.10
C VAL A 142 -3.72 14.60 -8.15
N SER A 143 -3.40 14.36 -6.88
CA SER A 143 -4.36 14.47 -5.79
C SER A 143 -3.69 15.32 -4.73
N GLU A 144 -4.34 16.44 -4.44
CA GLU A 144 -3.92 17.43 -3.46
C GLU A 144 -3.44 16.78 -2.15
N PRO A 145 -2.40 17.32 -1.51
CA PRO A 145 -1.98 16.86 -0.20
C PRO A 145 -3.12 17.16 0.77
N CYS A 146 -3.85 16.12 1.20
CA CYS A 146 -4.71 16.23 2.36
C CYS A 146 -3.81 16.41 3.59
N LEU A 147 -3.44 17.67 3.86
CA LEU A 147 -3.04 18.12 5.19
C LEU A 147 -4.28 18.06 6.07
N ALA A 148 -4.60 16.86 6.56
CA ALA A 148 -5.56 16.71 7.64
C ALA A 148 -4.93 17.31 8.90
N LEU A 149 -5.37 18.53 9.25
CA LEU A 149 -5.24 19.05 10.61
C LEU A 149 -5.88 18.04 11.59
N PRO A 150 -5.36 17.94 12.83
CA PRO A 150 -5.87 16.99 13.82
C PRO A 150 -7.23 17.49 14.31
N ASN A 151 -8.30 17.05 13.67
CA ASN A 151 -9.63 17.10 14.26
C ASN A 151 -9.94 15.75 14.90
N ASP A 152 -10.53 15.82 16.09
CA ASP A 152 -10.70 14.78 17.11
C ASP A 152 -11.75 13.70 16.73
N GLY A 153 -11.57 13.08 15.56
CA GLY A 153 -12.26 11.87 15.15
C GLY A 153 -11.20 10.90 14.63
N ALA A 154 -11.10 9.71 15.21
CA ALA A 154 -10.08 8.73 14.83
C ALA A 154 -10.18 8.41 13.34
N ASN A 155 -9.35 9.05 12.51
CA ASN A 155 -9.26 8.76 11.08
C ASN A 155 -8.84 7.31 10.91
N HIS A 156 -9.79 6.45 10.59
CA HIS A 156 -9.54 5.04 10.38
C HIS A 156 -8.66 4.85 9.13
N VAL A 157 -7.52 4.21 9.31
CA VAL A 157 -6.57 3.92 8.23
C VAL A 157 -6.82 2.53 7.68
N CYS A 158 -6.73 2.37 6.37
CA CYS A 158 -6.81 1.06 5.73
C CYS A 158 -5.56 0.24 6.01
N GLY A 159 -5.70 -0.92 6.65
CA GLY A 159 -4.58 -1.81 6.97
C GLY A 159 -3.83 -2.41 5.76
N VAL A 160 -4.33 -2.21 4.54
CA VAL A 160 -3.68 -2.67 3.30
C VAL A 160 -2.97 -1.54 2.57
N CYS A 161 -3.64 -0.39 2.34
CA CYS A 161 -3.11 0.69 1.52
C CYS A 161 -2.69 1.95 2.30
N LEU A 162 -2.84 1.93 3.63
CA LEU A 162 -2.42 2.98 4.56
C LEU A 162 -3.05 4.37 4.34
N THR A 163 -4.08 4.46 3.50
CA THR A 163 -4.88 5.68 3.29
C THR A 163 -6.15 5.68 4.14
N VAL A 164 -6.72 6.86 4.37
CA VAL A 164 -7.92 7.02 5.20
C VAL A 164 -9.11 6.31 4.58
N VAL A 165 -9.82 5.56 5.41
CA VAL A 165 -11.09 4.94 5.11
C VAL A 165 -12.17 5.92 5.52
N LYS A 166 -12.76 6.61 4.54
CA LYS A 166 -13.87 7.52 4.80
C LYS A 166 -15.10 6.68 5.16
N GLN A 167 -15.50 6.71 6.43
CA GLN A 167 -16.87 6.37 6.79
C GLN A 167 -17.73 7.54 6.35
N GLU A 168 -18.63 7.33 5.39
CA GLU A 168 -19.64 8.35 5.15
C GLU A 168 -20.62 8.37 6.33
N PRO A 169 -20.93 9.54 6.89
CA PRO A 169 -22.00 9.66 7.87
C PRO A 169 -23.30 9.28 7.16
N GLN A 170 -23.92 8.20 7.61
CA GLN A 170 -25.12 7.57 7.04
C GLN A 170 -26.01 8.50 6.22
N VAL A 171 -25.91 8.43 4.90
CA VAL A 171 -26.97 8.89 4.00
C VAL A 171 -27.31 7.74 3.07
N HIS A 172 -28.58 7.36 3.11
CA HIS A 172 -29.21 6.24 2.42
C HIS A 172 -29.08 6.34 0.88
N LEU A 173 -27.92 6.04 0.31
CA LEU A 173 -27.81 5.64 -1.11
C LEU A 173 -26.50 4.91 -1.41
N GLY A 174 -26.45 3.61 -1.10
CA GLY A 174 -25.56 2.65 -1.78
C GLY A 174 -24.04 2.83 -1.60
N ASN A 175 -23.58 3.46 -0.53
CA ASN A 175 -22.15 3.52 -0.22
C ASN A 175 -21.70 2.27 0.52
N LEU A 176 -20.69 1.60 -0.04
CA LEU A 176 -20.10 0.39 0.53
C LEU A 176 -19.35 0.76 1.81
N ASP A 177 -19.96 0.42 2.94
CA ASP A 177 -19.34 0.57 4.26
C ASP A 177 -17.95 -0.09 4.29
N PRO A 178 -17.00 0.49 5.05
CA PRO A 178 -15.69 -0.11 5.17
C PRO A 178 -15.75 -1.45 5.90
N ILE A 179 -14.86 -2.36 5.49
CA ILE A 179 -14.75 -3.67 6.13
C ILE A 179 -14.01 -3.50 7.44
N VAL A 180 -14.64 -3.91 8.54
CA VAL A 180 -14.04 -3.95 9.87
C VAL A 180 -13.72 -5.39 10.23
N CYS A 181 -12.44 -5.71 10.42
CA CYS A 181 -12.01 -7.04 10.82
C CYS A 181 -11.05 -6.93 12.01
N GLN A 182 -11.45 -7.52 13.14
CA GLN A 182 -10.63 -7.55 14.37
C GLN A 182 -10.16 -6.16 14.84
N GLY A 183 -11.00 -5.14 14.69
CA GLY A 183 -10.69 -3.76 15.07
C GLY A 183 -9.91 -2.96 14.02
N PHE A 184 -9.55 -3.56 12.88
CA PHE A 184 -8.90 -2.89 11.76
C PHE A 184 -9.90 -2.54 10.65
N PHE A 185 -9.61 -1.47 9.93
CA PHE A 185 -10.46 -0.95 8.85
C PHE A 185 -9.82 -1.21 7.49
N TYR A 186 -10.66 -1.48 6.48
CA TYR A 186 -10.21 -1.74 5.13
C TYR A 186 -11.17 -1.13 4.11
N HIS A 187 -10.65 -0.55 3.04
CA HIS A 187 -11.46 -0.31 1.85
C HIS A 187 -11.94 -1.64 1.28
N VAL A 188 -13.16 -1.69 0.76
CA VAL A 188 -13.73 -2.90 0.16
C VAL A 188 -12.84 -3.47 -0.94
N SER A 189 -12.35 -2.62 -1.86
CA SER A 189 -11.45 -3.06 -2.93
C SER A 189 -10.11 -3.59 -2.42
N CYS A 190 -9.56 -2.99 -1.36
CA CYS A 190 -8.33 -3.47 -0.72
C CYS A 190 -8.48 -4.85 -0.10
N ALA A 191 -9.55 -5.07 0.69
CA ALA A 191 -9.79 -6.37 1.33
C ALA A 191 -10.11 -7.45 0.28
N ASN A 192 -10.94 -7.12 -0.71
CA ASN A 192 -11.30 -8.04 -1.78
C ASN A 192 -10.06 -8.48 -2.57
N PHE A 193 -9.19 -7.54 -2.97
CA PHE A 193 -7.94 -7.88 -3.63
C PHE A 193 -7.05 -8.75 -2.74
N TRP A 194 -6.86 -8.36 -1.48
CA TRP A 194 -5.96 -9.07 -0.58
C TRP A 194 -6.39 -10.53 -0.39
N LEU A 195 -7.65 -10.76 -0.06
CA LEU A 195 -8.19 -12.09 0.21
C LEU A 195 -8.19 -13.00 -1.02
N ASN A 196 -8.40 -12.44 -2.22
CA ASN A 196 -8.43 -13.24 -3.45
C ASN A 196 -7.06 -13.41 -4.11
N CYS A 197 -6.12 -12.50 -3.88
CA CYS A 197 -4.89 -12.44 -4.67
C CYS A 197 -3.60 -12.50 -3.85
N VAL A 198 -3.62 -12.25 -2.53
CA VAL A 198 -2.41 -12.09 -1.72
C VAL A 198 -2.31 -13.13 -0.60
N ASP A 199 -3.31 -13.19 0.27
CA ASP A 199 -3.34 -14.08 1.43
C ASP A 199 -4.78 -14.29 1.92
N SER A 200 -5.06 -15.46 2.48
CA SER A 200 -6.33 -15.77 3.17
C SER A 200 -6.59 -14.92 4.42
N THR A 201 -5.59 -14.19 4.92
CA THR A 201 -5.67 -13.38 6.14
C THR A 201 -5.31 -11.92 5.88
N LEU A 202 -6.19 -11.00 6.30
CA LEU A 202 -5.94 -9.56 6.17
C LEU A 202 -4.75 -9.10 7.03
N PRO A 203 -3.95 -8.14 6.53
CA PRO A 203 -2.81 -7.62 7.28
C PRO A 203 -3.30 -6.81 8.48
N ARG A 204 -2.69 -7.04 9.64
CA ARG A 204 -2.94 -6.27 10.86
C ARG A 204 -1.83 -5.24 10.96
N GLU A 205 -2.14 -3.94 10.96
CA GLU A 205 -1.15 -2.94 11.35
C GLU A 205 -0.85 -3.16 12.85
N THR A 206 0.40 -3.44 13.19
CA THR A 206 0.89 -3.47 14.59
C THR A 206 1.65 -2.21 14.90
#